data_AF-A0A392N1M5-F1
#
_entry.id   AF-A0A392N1M5-F1
#
_cell.length_a   1.000
_cell.length_b   1.000
_cell.length_c   1.000
_cell.angle_alpha   90.00
_cell.angle_beta   90.00
_cell.angle_gamma   90.00
#
_symmetry.space_group_name_H-M   'P 1'
#
loop_
_entity.id
_entity.type
_entity.pdbx_description
1 polymer ?
#
loop_
_entity_poly.entity_id
_entity_poly.type
_entity_poly.pdbx_seq_one_letter_code
_entity_poly.pdbx_strand_id
1 'polypeptide(L)'
;VGNGVTDDYHDYVGTFEYWWTHGLISDSTYRNLRIACDFGSSQHPSVQCMQALRLAVVEQGNIDPYSIYTPPCNNTGSLRRGLNGRYPWMSRAYDPCTERYSDLYYNLPEVQKALHANVTGIPYIWKTCSDVVGNYWTDSPLSMLPIYRELINAGLQIWVF
;
A
#
# COMPACT_ATOMS: atom_id res chain seq x y z
N VAL A 1 14.14 -5.46 -0.67
CA VAL A 1 12.74 -5.18 -1.07
C VAL A 1 11.92 -5.24 0.19
N GLY A 2 11.46 -4.08 0.67
CA GLY A 2 10.70 -3.96 1.91
C GLY A 2 9.20 -4.09 1.64
N ASN A 3 8.51 -5.05 2.26
CA ASN A 3 7.05 -5.24 2.17
C ASN A 3 6.50 -5.16 0.73
N GLY A 4 7.23 -5.68 -0.26
CA GLY A 4 6.87 -5.56 -1.67
C GLY A 4 5.95 -6.68 -2.14
N VAL A 5 4.99 -6.35 -3.02
CA VAL A 5 4.26 -7.35 -3.82
C VAL A 5 5.28 -8.12 -4.65
N THR A 6 5.31 -9.43 -4.50
CA THR A 6 6.30 -10.34 -5.08
C THR A 6 5.63 -11.41 -5.94
N ASP A 7 4.49 -11.93 -5.51
CA ASP A 7 3.76 -12.98 -6.20
C ASP A 7 2.28 -12.87 -5.82
N ASP A 8 1.45 -12.43 -6.77
CA ASP A 8 0.06 -12.07 -6.50
C ASP A 8 -0.73 -13.21 -5.83
N TYR A 9 -0.44 -14.46 -6.20
CA TYR A 9 -1.08 -15.63 -5.58
C TYR A 9 -0.69 -15.76 -4.11
N HIS A 10 0.61 -15.84 -3.80
CA HIS A 10 1.07 -16.02 -2.42
C HIS A 10 0.78 -14.79 -1.55
N ASP A 11 0.88 -13.60 -2.12
CA ASP A 11 0.59 -12.35 -1.43
C ASP A 11 -0.91 -12.26 -1.08
N TYR A 12 -1.81 -12.69 -1.97
CA TYR A 12 -3.24 -12.77 -1.64
C TYR A 12 -3.53 -13.80 -0.56
N VAL A 13 -2.95 -15.01 -0.65
CA VAL A 13 -3.13 -16.04 0.39
C VAL A 13 -2.70 -15.49 1.75
N GLY A 14 -1.49 -14.93 1.84
CA GLY A 14 -0.95 -14.37 3.07
C GLY A 14 -1.76 -13.18 3.59
N THR A 15 -2.18 -12.27 2.71
CA THR A 15 -2.98 -11.09 3.06
C THR A 15 -4.33 -11.49 3.66
N PHE A 16 -5.04 -12.40 3.00
CA PHE A 16 -6.38 -12.80 3.45
C PHE A 16 -6.33 -13.62 4.74
N GLU A 17 -5.34 -14.50 4.89
CA GLU A 17 -5.11 -15.24 6.13
C GLU A 17 -4.72 -14.31 7.28
N TYR A 18 -3.87 -13.31 7.02
CA TYR A 18 -3.51 -12.29 8.00
C TYR A 18 -4.75 -11.52 8.49
N TRP A 19 -5.57 -11.01 7.56
CA TRP A 19 -6.80 -10.31 7.93
C TRP A 19 -7.74 -11.18 8.78
N TRP A 20 -7.90 -12.45 8.42
CA TRP A 20 -8.79 -13.37 9.13
C TRP A 20 -8.26 -13.69 10.54
N THR A 21 -6.98 -14.05 10.65
CA THR A 21 -6.35 -14.42 11.93
C THR A 21 -6.21 -13.25 12.90
N HIS A 22 -6.23 -12.01 12.40
CA HIS A 22 -6.22 -10.78 13.20
C HIS A 22 -7.62 -10.24 13.49
N GLY A 23 -8.67 -10.99 13.15
CA GLY A 23 -10.06 -10.63 13.45
C GLY A 23 -10.58 -9.42 12.67
N LEU A 24 -9.98 -9.12 11.52
CA LEU A 24 -10.35 -7.99 10.67
C LEU A 24 -11.47 -8.33 9.69
N ILE A 25 -11.66 -9.62 9.38
CA ILE A 25 -12.70 -10.11 8.47
C ILE A 25 -13.35 -11.40 9.01
N SER A 26 -14.57 -11.67 8.56
CA SER A 26 -15.32 -12.87 8.92
C SER A 26 -14.85 -14.12 8.17
N ASP A 27 -15.14 -15.31 8.72
CA ASP A 27 -14.92 -16.60 8.05
C ASP A 27 -15.53 -16.64 6.64
N SER A 28 -16.71 -16.03 6.47
CA SER A 28 -17.43 -16.00 5.19
C SER A 28 -16.70 -15.14 4.15
N THR A 29 -16.20 -13.98 4.57
CA THR A 29 -15.42 -13.07 3.73
C THR A 29 -14.07 -13.67 3.36
N TYR A 30 -13.37 -14.30 4.32
CA TYR A 30 -12.11 -15.01 4.06
C TYR A 30 -12.28 -16.11 3.00
N ARG A 31 -13.31 -16.96 3.13
CA ARG A 31 -13.61 -18.00 2.14
C ARG A 31 -13.95 -17.41 0.77
N ASN A 32 -14.73 -16.33 0.74
CA ASN A 32 -15.13 -15.68 -0.51
C ASN A 32 -13.92 -15.07 -1.24
N LEU A 33 -13.03 -14.37 -0.53
CA LEU A 33 -11.80 -13.80 -1.08
C LEU A 33 -10.92 -14.88 -1.74
N ARG A 34 -10.72 -16.01 -1.05
CA ARG A 34 -9.93 -17.13 -1.56
C ARG A 34 -10.47 -17.79 -2.82
N ILE A 35 -11.77 -17.64 -3.10
CA ILE A 35 -12.40 -18.17 -4.31
C ILE A 35 -12.43 -17.09 -5.40
N ALA A 36 -12.85 -15.88 -5.05
CA ALA A 36 -13.09 -14.81 -6.01
C ALA A 36 -11.79 -14.21 -6.59
N CYS A 37 -10.70 -14.25 -5.82
CA CYS A 37 -9.39 -13.69 -6.19
C CYS A 37 -8.36 -14.78 -6.55
N ASP A 38 -8.78 -16.05 -6.68
CA ASP A 38 -7.85 -17.15 -6.97
C ASP A 38 -7.14 -16.93 -8.31
N PHE A 39 -5.80 -16.96 -8.30
CA PHE A 39 -4.92 -16.63 -9.43
C PHE A 39 -5.21 -15.28 -10.11
N GLY A 40 -5.85 -14.35 -9.38
CA GLY A 40 -6.14 -12.99 -9.86
C GLY A 40 -4.91 -12.09 -9.80
N SER A 41 -4.94 -11.00 -10.57
CA SER A 41 -3.94 -9.94 -10.47
C SER A 41 -4.28 -8.97 -9.33
N SER A 42 -3.27 -8.58 -8.55
CA SER A 42 -3.39 -7.52 -7.53
C SER A 42 -3.62 -6.15 -8.14
N GLN A 43 -2.98 -5.88 -9.27
CA GLN A 43 -3.10 -4.63 -10.04
C GLN A 43 -4.39 -4.58 -10.87
N HIS A 44 -4.83 -5.73 -11.40
CA HIS A 44 -6.02 -5.84 -12.26
C HIS A 44 -6.97 -6.96 -11.77
N PRO A 45 -7.58 -6.81 -10.59
CA PRO A 45 -8.47 -7.81 -10.03
C PRO A 45 -9.73 -7.98 -10.88
N SER A 46 -10.26 -9.21 -10.92
CA SER A 46 -11.56 -9.49 -11.53
C SER A 46 -12.69 -8.72 -10.83
N VAL A 47 -13.82 -8.55 -11.51
CA VAL A 47 -14.99 -7.88 -10.91
C VAL A 47 -15.45 -8.59 -9.64
N GLN A 48 -15.41 -9.93 -9.64
CA GLN A 48 -15.75 -10.76 -8.50
C GLN A 48 -14.77 -10.54 -7.34
N CYS A 49 -13.46 -10.52 -7.63
CA CYS A 49 -12.44 -10.24 -6.64
C CYS A 49 -12.59 -8.83 -6.04
N MET A 50 -12.84 -7.81 -6.88
CA MET A 50 -13.09 -6.44 -6.42
C MET A 50 -14.31 -6.37 -5.47
N GLN A 51 -15.37 -7.11 -5.75
CA GLN A 51 -16.54 -7.17 -4.86
C GLN A 51 -16.21 -7.81 -3.52
N ALA A 52 -15.45 -8.91 -3.51
CA ALA A 52 -15.01 -9.57 -2.28
C ALA A 52 -14.05 -8.67 -1.46
N LEU A 53 -13.11 -7.98 -2.12
CA LEU A 53 -12.21 -7.02 -1.49
C LEU A 53 -12.98 -5.84 -0.87
N ARG A 54 -14.01 -5.33 -1.54
CA ARG A 54 -14.87 -4.28 -0.98
C ARG A 54 -15.60 -4.72 0.29
N LEU A 55 -16.09 -5.96 0.33
CA LEU A 55 -16.71 -6.51 1.54
C LEU A 55 -15.70 -6.57 2.70
N ALA A 56 -14.47 -7.02 2.42
CA ALA A 56 -13.40 -7.05 3.42
C ALA A 56 -13.07 -5.66 3.98
N VAL A 57 -12.96 -4.65 3.11
CA VAL A 57 -12.71 -3.25 3.53
C VAL A 57 -13.85 -2.72 4.41
N VAL A 58 -15.10 -3.07 4.11
CA VAL A 58 -16.25 -2.68 4.95
C VAL A 58 -16.19 -3.35 6.33
N GLU A 59 -15.85 -4.64 6.41
CA GLU A 59 -15.70 -5.35 7.69
C GLU A 59 -14.55 -4.78 8.54
N GLN A 60 -13.43 -4.44 7.91
CA GLN A 60 -12.26 -3.84 8.57
C GLN A 60 -12.58 -2.50 9.26
N GLY A 61 -13.48 -1.71 8.68
CA GLY A 61 -13.87 -0.41 9.21
C GLY A 61 -12.76 0.65 9.10
N ASN A 62 -12.73 1.59 10.05
CA ASN A 62 -11.82 2.75 10.01
C ASN A 62 -10.45 2.43 10.64
N ILE A 63 -9.63 1.68 9.90
CA ILE A 63 -8.26 1.32 10.29
C ILE A 63 -7.25 1.86 9.27
N ASP A 64 -5.97 1.92 9.66
CA ASP A 64 -4.88 2.10 8.71
C ASP A 64 -4.41 0.72 8.17
N PRO A 65 -4.53 0.43 6.86
CA PRO A 65 -4.11 -0.84 6.29
C PRO A 65 -2.59 -1.07 6.34
N TYR A 66 -1.77 -0.03 6.46
CA TYR A 66 -0.31 -0.15 6.56
C TYR A 66 0.15 -0.48 7.99
N SER A 67 -0.70 -0.21 9.00
CA SER A 67 -0.39 -0.49 10.40
C SER A 67 -1.67 -0.53 11.24
N ILE A 68 -2.18 -1.75 11.47
CA ILE A 68 -3.44 -1.99 12.19
C ILE A 68 -3.43 -1.59 13.66
N TYR A 69 -2.26 -1.29 14.23
CA TYR A 69 -2.08 -0.89 15.62
C TYR A 69 -1.90 0.62 15.81
N THR A 70 -1.85 1.38 14.72
CA THR A 70 -1.78 2.84 14.76
C THR A 70 -3.14 3.45 14.42
N PRO A 71 -3.52 4.58 15.05
CA PRO A 71 -4.76 5.25 14.71
C PRO A 71 -4.72 5.74 13.25
N PRO A 72 -5.86 5.81 12.55
CA PRO A 72 -5.91 6.37 11.20
C PRO A 72 -5.63 7.89 11.19
N CYS A 73 -5.24 8.41 10.04
CA CYS A 73 -5.07 9.85 9.86
C CYS A 73 -6.44 10.58 9.81
N ASN A 74 -6.79 11.32 10.85
CA ASN A 74 -8.02 12.11 10.87
C ASN A 74 -7.85 13.48 10.19
N ASN A 75 -8.81 13.83 9.32
CA ASN A 75 -8.85 15.11 8.59
C ASN A 75 -8.88 16.34 9.52
N THR A 76 -9.45 16.23 10.72
CA THR A 76 -9.63 17.32 11.70
C THR A 76 -8.53 17.38 12.77
N GLY A 77 -7.62 16.41 12.81
CA GLY A 77 -6.51 16.40 13.75
C GLY A 77 -5.50 17.48 13.38
N SER A 78 -5.22 18.40 14.31
CA SER A 78 -4.10 19.33 14.19
C SER A 78 -2.84 18.57 13.74
N LEU A 79 -2.04 19.16 12.85
CA LEU A 79 -0.71 18.68 12.39
C LEU A 79 0.33 18.60 13.53
N ARG A 80 -0.10 18.39 14.77
CA ARG A 80 0.77 18.09 15.90
C ARG A 80 1.29 16.68 15.65
N ARG A 81 2.61 16.55 15.53
CA ARG A 81 3.35 15.28 15.53
C ARG A 81 3.06 14.53 16.83
N GLY A 82 1.90 13.90 16.91
CA GLY A 82 1.47 13.09 18.04
C GLY A 82 2.15 11.74 17.98
N LEU A 83 3.48 11.69 18.04
CA LEU A 83 4.26 10.45 18.16
C LEU A 83 4.14 9.86 19.59
N ASN A 84 2.97 9.98 20.21
CA ASN A 84 2.76 9.62 21.62
C ASN A 84 2.53 8.11 21.84
N GLY A 85 2.67 7.29 20.80
CA GLY A 85 2.71 5.83 20.92
C GLY A 85 4.15 5.33 21.09
N ARG A 86 4.57 5.03 22.32
CA ARG A 86 5.75 4.16 22.54
C ARG A 86 5.30 2.72 22.36
N TYR A 87 5.45 2.18 21.16
CA TYR A 87 5.25 0.75 20.91
C TYR A 87 6.61 0.05 21.10
N PRO A 88 6.74 -0.91 22.04
CA PRO A 88 8.00 -1.63 22.28
C PRO A 88 8.58 -2.30 21.02
N TRP A 89 7.71 -2.58 20.05
CA TRP A 89 7.99 -3.30 18.80
C TRP A 89 8.29 -2.37 17.62
N MET A 90 8.22 -1.05 17.79
CA MET A 90 8.39 -0.09 16.70
C MET A 90 9.42 0.97 17.09
N SER A 91 10.62 0.89 16.52
CA SER A 91 11.76 1.76 16.88
C SER A 91 11.57 3.22 16.45
N ARG A 92 10.63 3.49 15.53
CA ARG A 92 10.21 4.82 15.09
C ARG A 92 8.69 4.80 14.94
N ALA A 93 8.00 5.78 15.50
CA ALA A 93 6.56 5.87 15.35
C ALA A 93 6.21 6.14 13.87
N TYR A 94 5.48 5.21 13.26
CA TYR A 94 4.84 5.40 11.97
C TYR A 94 3.74 6.47 12.09
N ASP A 95 3.77 7.48 11.21
CA ASP A 95 2.75 8.53 11.15
C ASP A 95 1.87 8.32 9.91
N PRO A 96 0.60 7.91 10.07
CA PRO A 96 -0.33 7.66 8.97
C PRO A 96 -0.64 8.91 8.14
N CYS A 97 -0.35 10.11 8.66
CA CYS A 97 -0.60 11.39 7.99
C CYS A 97 0.59 11.87 7.12
N THR A 98 1.66 11.08 6.98
CA THR A 98 2.88 11.48 6.26
C THR A 98 2.62 11.88 4.81
N GLU A 99 1.70 11.21 4.12
CA GLU A 99 1.27 11.57 2.76
C GLU A 99 0.75 13.01 2.69
N ARG A 100 -0.14 13.39 3.63
CA ARG A 100 -0.73 14.73 3.68
C ARG A 100 0.32 15.82 3.89
N TYR A 101 1.32 15.55 4.72
CA TYR A 101 2.42 16.52 4.93
C TYR A 101 3.25 16.69 3.66
N SER A 102 3.48 15.60 2.94
CA SER A 102 4.22 15.59 1.68
C SER A 102 3.49 16.40 0.61
N ASP A 103 2.18 16.16 0.47
CA ASP A 103 1.30 16.90 -0.45
C ASP A 103 1.36 18.42 -0.20
N LEU A 104 1.35 18.86 1.06
CA LEU A 104 1.47 20.28 1.39
C LEU A 104 2.87 20.83 1.10
N TYR A 105 3.91 20.11 1.53
CA TYR A 105 5.30 20.58 1.44
C TYR A 105 5.80 20.68 0.01
N TYR A 106 5.58 19.65 -0.82
CA TYR A 106 6.07 19.62 -2.20
C TYR A 106 5.32 20.56 -3.15
N ASN A 107 4.17 21.09 -2.73
CA ASN A 107 3.43 22.11 -3.47
C ASN A 107 3.76 23.55 -3.05
N LEU A 108 4.68 23.76 -2.10
CA LEU A 108 5.18 25.09 -1.78
C LEU A 108 6.03 25.65 -2.93
N PRO A 109 5.81 26.90 -3.39
CA PRO A 109 6.57 27.49 -4.50
C PRO A 109 8.08 27.49 -4.26
N GLU A 110 8.52 27.78 -3.03
CA GLU A 110 9.93 27.76 -2.65
C GLU A 110 10.54 26.36 -2.71
N VAL A 111 9.76 25.32 -2.37
CA VAL A 111 10.20 23.92 -2.44
C VAL A 111 10.28 23.48 -3.90
N GLN A 112 9.28 23.78 -4.72
CA GLN A 112 9.31 23.48 -6.16
C GLN A 112 10.49 24.18 -6.84
N LYS A 113 10.73 25.46 -6.52
CA LYS A 113 11.88 26.22 -7.03
C LYS A 113 13.21 25.59 -6.60
N ALA A 114 13.34 25.17 -5.35
CA ALA A 114 14.57 24.56 -4.83
C ALA A 114 14.86 23.19 -5.46
N LEU A 115 13.82 22.42 -5.78
CA LEU A 115 13.94 21.11 -6.43
C LEU A 115 14.03 21.20 -7.96
N HIS A 116 14.01 22.40 -8.53
CA HIS A 116 13.84 22.62 -9.97
C HIS A 116 12.63 21.86 -10.53
N ALA A 117 11.58 21.74 -9.73
CA ALA A 117 10.28 21.23 -10.14
C ALA A 117 9.45 22.36 -10.76
N ASN A 118 8.49 22.02 -11.61
CA ASN A 118 7.56 22.97 -12.23
C ASN A 118 8.24 24.11 -13.05
N VAL A 119 9.45 23.87 -13.57
CA VAL A 119 10.22 24.86 -14.35
C VAL A 119 9.51 25.25 -15.66
N THR A 120 8.68 24.35 -16.19
CA THR A 120 7.95 24.53 -17.46
C THR A 120 6.49 24.97 -17.29
N GLY A 121 6.02 25.27 -16.07
CA GLY A 121 4.62 25.63 -15.83
C GLY A 121 3.66 24.45 -15.98
N ILE A 122 3.92 23.38 -15.25
CA ILE A 122 3.12 22.16 -15.18
C ILE A 122 1.70 22.51 -14.65
N PRO A 123 0.63 22.08 -15.34
CA PRO A 123 -0.74 22.52 -15.04
C PRO A 123 -1.42 21.75 -13.89
N TYR A 124 -0.69 20.87 -13.20
CA TYR A 124 -1.20 20.05 -12.12
C TYR A 124 -0.32 20.15 -10.89
N ILE A 125 -0.91 19.89 -9.73
CA ILE A 125 -0.21 19.87 -8.45
C ILE A 125 0.55 18.57 -8.26
N TRP A 126 1.62 18.62 -7.48
CA TRP A 126 2.30 17.41 -7.03
C TRP A 126 1.36 16.59 -6.14
N LYS A 127 1.40 15.26 -6.32
CA LYS A 127 0.66 14.26 -5.53
C LYS A 127 1.55 13.06 -5.28
N THR A 128 1.34 12.41 -4.13
CA THR A 128 2.08 11.20 -3.75
C THR A 128 1.84 10.04 -4.73
N CYS A 129 0.60 9.84 -5.17
CA CYS A 129 0.21 8.83 -6.15
C CYS A 129 -0.56 9.46 -7.32
N SER A 130 -0.48 8.83 -8.50
CA SER A 130 -1.25 9.24 -9.69
C SER A 130 -2.32 8.20 -10.01
N ASP A 131 -3.60 8.57 -9.92
CA ASP A 131 -4.71 7.70 -10.30
C ASP A 131 -4.67 7.32 -11.78
N VAL A 132 -4.14 8.19 -12.64
CA VAL A 132 -4.00 7.88 -14.07
C VAL A 132 -2.99 6.75 -14.26
N VAL A 133 -1.82 6.84 -13.64
CA VAL A 133 -0.84 5.75 -13.71
C VAL A 133 -1.40 4.51 -13.04
N GLY A 134 -1.93 4.63 -11.82
CA GLY A 134 -2.48 3.48 -11.07
C GLY A 134 -3.60 2.74 -11.80
N ASN A 135 -4.50 3.43 -12.50
CA ASN A 135 -5.61 2.78 -13.21
C ASN A 135 -5.21 2.18 -14.56
N TYR A 136 -4.18 2.72 -15.24
CA TYR A 136 -3.83 2.34 -16.61
C TYR A 136 -2.46 1.64 -16.72
N TRP A 137 -1.75 1.40 -15.61
CA TRP A 137 -0.49 0.69 -15.60
C TRP A 137 -0.71 -0.79 -15.92
N THR A 138 -0.15 -1.27 -17.02
CA THR A 138 -0.32 -2.66 -17.50
C THR A 138 0.93 -3.53 -17.35
N ASP A 139 2.09 -2.93 -17.04
CA ASP A 139 3.35 -3.66 -16.86
C ASP A 139 3.46 -4.19 -15.42
N SER A 140 2.59 -5.14 -15.10
CA SER A 140 2.47 -5.74 -13.76
C SER A 140 2.40 -7.27 -13.91
N PRO A 141 3.56 -7.97 -13.90
CA PRO A 141 3.56 -9.43 -13.97
C PRO A 141 2.98 -10.01 -12.67
N LEU A 142 2.29 -11.16 -12.79
CA LEU A 142 1.71 -11.85 -11.63
C LEU A 142 2.76 -12.34 -10.61
N SER A 143 4.02 -12.48 -11.01
CA SER A 143 5.08 -13.00 -10.17
C SER A 143 6.45 -12.48 -10.57
N MET A 144 7.21 -12.03 -9.57
CA MET A 144 8.62 -11.67 -9.69
C MET A 144 9.55 -12.86 -9.40
N LEU A 145 9.02 -14.02 -9.00
CA LEU A 145 9.82 -15.20 -8.69
C LEU A 145 10.73 -15.67 -9.85
N PRO A 146 10.31 -15.64 -11.13
CA PRO A 146 11.21 -15.97 -12.24
C PRO A 146 12.43 -15.05 -12.29
N ILE A 147 12.21 -13.73 -12.13
CA ILE A 147 13.28 -12.74 -12.13
C ILE A 147 14.20 -12.94 -10.93
N TYR A 148 13.66 -13.21 -9.73
CA TYR A 148 14.50 -13.52 -8.58
C TYR A 148 15.36 -14.77 -8.82
N ARG A 149 14.86 -15.81 -9.49
CA ARG A 149 15.67 -16.98 -9.85
C ARG A 149 16.81 -16.61 -10.79
N GLU A 150 16.57 -15.77 -11.79
CA GLU A 150 17.61 -15.28 -12.71
C GLU A 150 18.70 -14.49 -11.96
N LEU A 151 18.29 -13.57 -11.09
CA LEU A 151 19.22 -12.74 -10.31
C LEU A 151 20.06 -13.59 -9.33
N ILE A 152 19.45 -14.58 -8.68
CA ILE A 152 20.17 -15.53 -7.80
C ILE A 152 21.17 -16.35 -8.61
N ASN A 153 20.79 -16.84 -9.79
CA ASN A 153 21.68 -17.59 -10.68
C ASN A 153 22.85 -16.73 -11.19
N ALA A 154 22.65 -15.42 -11.32
CA ALA A 154 23.71 -14.46 -11.63
C ALA A 154 24.63 -14.13 -10.43
N GLY A 155 24.39 -14.73 -9.25
CA GLY A 155 25.18 -14.53 -8.05
C GLY A 155 24.81 -13.28 -7.25
N LEU A 156 23.67 -12.63 -7.56
CA LEU A 156 23.22 -11.46 -6.82
C LEU A 156 22.56 -11.86 -5.50
N GLN A 157 22.95 -11.18 -4.43
CA GLN A 157 22.33 -11.34 -3.12
C GLN A 157 21.08 -10.47 -3.03
N ILE A 158 19.95 -11.10 -2.71
CA ILE A 158 18.66 -10.42 -2.60
C ILE A 158 18.24 -10.43 -1.13
N TRP A 159 17.94 -9.25 -0.61
CA TRP A 159 17.37 -9.10 0.72
C TRP A 159 15.91 -8.65 0.61
N VAL A 160 14.99 -9.49 1.07
CA VAL A 160 13.57 -9.18 1.25
C VAL A 160 13.33 -8.98 2.74
N PHE A 161 12.64 -7.89 3.11
CA PHE A 161 12.42 -7.49 4.50
C PHE A 161 11.05 -6.85 4.70
#